data_AF-A0A7C4X3T3-F1
#
_entry.id   AF-A0A7C4X3T3-F1
#
_cell.length_a   1.000
_cell.length_b   1.000
_cell.length_c   1.000
_cell.angle_alpha   90.00
_cell.angle_beta   90.00
_cell.angle_gamma   90.00
#
_symmetry.space_group_name_H-M   'P 1'
#
loop_
_entity.id
_entity.type
_entity.pdbx_description
1 polymer ?
#
loop_
_entity_poly.entity_id
_entity_poly.type
_entity_poly.pdbx_seq_one_letter_code
_entity_poly.pdbx_strand_id
1 'polypeptide(L)'
;MRSPVTPSGSSSKPASSCPRWCSPLRRCRGFEIRCSGARSPRRAWPLGEPEDLLAAASDALKAARLLMANECHPDSVSRAYYAMLYGARAALASRGIATKTHGGTLQRFGEAFVIPGLVPEELAKAFGKAMFLRQRADYAATVRPGKDDAETVLRDAERFLEAVRALLARE
;
A
#
# COMPACT_ATOMS: atom_id res chain seq x y z
N MET A 1 37.72 12.13 68.62
CA MET A 1 37.03 10.91 68.15
C MET A 1 35.54 11.18 68.03
N ARG A 2 34.98 11.19 66.81
CA ARG A 2 33.61 10.76 66.47
C ARG A 2 33.52 10.65 64.94
N SER A 3 33.18 9.45 64.51
CA SER A 3 33.16 8.92 63.15
C SER A 3 32.04 9.51 62.27
N PRO A 4 32.15 9.39 60.94
CA PRO A 4 31.13 9.89 60.01
C PRO A 4 29.92 8.95 59.91
N VAL A 5 28.77 9.57 59.67
CA VAL A 5 27.44 8.96 59.52
C VAL A 5 27.26 8.48 58.07
N THR A 6 26.82 7.24 57.88
CA THR A 6 26.34 6.72 56.58
C THR A 6 24.81 6.75 56.52
N PRO A 7 24.18 7.03 55.37
CA PRO A 7 22.72 7.04 55.25
C PRO A 7 22.14 5.69 54.81
N SER A 8 21.20 5.21 55.64
CA SER A 8 19.88 4.63 55.30
C SER A 8 19.70 3.83 54.01
N GLY A 9 19.70 2.50 54.16
CA GLY A 9 18.55 1.61 53.93
C GLY A 9 17.71 1.78 52.65
N SER A 10 18.02 1.00 51.63
CA SER A 10 17.09 0.65 50.54
C SER A 10 16.07 -0.39 51.05
N SER A 11 14.82 0.03 51.23
CA SER A 11 13.72 -0.89 51.51
C SER A 11 13.24 -1.55 50.20
N SER A 12 13.45 -2.85 50.11
CA SER A 12 12.90 -3.73 49.09
C SER A 12 11.38 -3.85 49.27
N LYS A 13 10.60 -3.52 48.22
CA LYS A 13 9.18 -3.87 48.12
C LYS A 13 8.98 -5.10 47.22
N PRO A 14 7.98 -5.96 47.54
CA PRO A 14 7.90 -7.33 47.04
C PRO A 14 7.40 -7.43 45.59
N ALA A 15 7.88 -8.48 44.92
CA ALA A 15 7.48 -8.89 43.58
C ALA A 15 6.05 -9.46 43.57
N SER A 16 5.04 -8.62 43.35
CA SER A 16 3.66 -9.08 43.11
C SER A 16 2.89 -8.16 42.17
N SER A 17 3.42 -7.95 40.96
CA SER A 17 2.61 -7.50 39.82
C SER A 17 3.32 -7.81 38.49
N CYS A 18 3.67 -9.08 38.29
CA CYS A 18 4.17 -9.55 37.00
C CYS A 18 3.01 -10.17 36.20
N PRO A 19 2.67 -9.68 35.00
CA PRO A 19 1.66 -10.31 34.14
C PRO A 19 2.02 -11.77 33.84
N ARG A 20 0.99 -12.62 33.83
CA ARG A 20 1.01 -14.10 33.86
C ARG A 20 1.64 -14.82 32.65
N TRP A 21 2.44 -14.13 31.82
CA TRP A 21 3.03 -14.66 30.57
C TRP A 21 4.54 -14.92 30.63
N CYS A 22 5.19 -14.74 31.79
CA CYS A 22 6.55 -15.22 32.02
C CYS A 22 6.51 -16.55 32.77
N SER A 23 6.42 -17.66 32.04
CA SER A 23 6.80 -18.95 32.61
C SER A 23 8.30 -18.95 32.91
N PRO A 24 8.72 -19.27 34.14
CA PRO A 24 10.12 -19.39 34.47
C PRO A 24 10.66 -20.72 33.94
N LEU A 25 11.97 -20.78 33.74
CA LEU A 25 12.76 -21.91 33.22
C LEU A 25 13.02 -21.89 31.71
N ARG A 26 13.73 -20.85 31.24
CA ARG A 26 14.92 -21.13 30.41
C ARG A 26 16.12 -20.37 30.96
N ARG A 27 17.09 -21.18 31.33
CA ARG A 27 18.38 -20.83 31.92
C ARG A 27 19.26 -20.22 30.84
N CYS A 28 19.31 -18.89 30.76
CA CYS A 28 20.25 -18.20 29.88
C CYS A 28 21.57 -17.99 30.63
N ARG A 29 22.59 -18.81 30.32
CA ARG A 29 23.98 -18.37 30.54
C ARG A 29 24.34 -17.41 29.40
N GLY A 30 24.84 -16.24 29.76
CA GLY A 30 25.71 -15.40 28.94
C GLY A 30 25.32 -15.22 27.48
N PHE A 31 24.33 -14.38 27.22
CA PHE A 31 24.28 -13.57 26.01
C PHE A 31 23.39 -12.36 26.32
N GLU A 32 23.91 -11.16 26.12
CA GLU A 32 23.17 -9.92 26.35
C GLU A 32 21.80 -9.99 25.66
N ILE A 33 20.74 -9.94 26.46
CA ILE A 33 19.38 -9.74 25.96
C ILE A 33 19.30 -8.27 25.59
N ARG A 34 19.68 -7.95 24.36
CA ARG A 34 19.36 -6.67 23.74
C ARG A 34 17.84 -6.60 23.67
N CYS A 35 17.22 -5.76 24.50
CA CYS A 35 15.80 -5.43 24.39
C CYS A 35 15.54 -4.85 22.99
N SER A 36 15.09 -5.70 22.07
CA SER A 36 14.67 -5.38 20.71
C SER A 36 13.26 -4.73 20.71
N GLY A 37 13.06 -3.76 21.60
CA GLY A 37 11.81 -3.02 21.77
C GLY A 37 11.68 -1.80 20.85
N ALA A 38 12.72 -1.45 20.09
CA ALA A 38 12.60 -0.47 19.01
C ALA A 38 12.23 -1.21 17.73
N ARG A 39 10.94 -1.24 17.39
CA ARG A 39 10.55 -1.38 15.98
C ARG A 39 11.33 -0.29 15.25
N SER A 40 12.20 -0.66 14.31
CA SER A 40 12.80 0.30 13.40
C SER A 40 11.69 1.22 12.88
N PRO A 41 11.93 2.53 12.66
CA PRO A 41 10.94 3.35 11.99
C PRO A 41 10.57 2.57 10.74
N ARG A 42 9.34 2.06 10.66
CA ARG A 42 8.89 1.30 9.49
C ARG A 42 9.17 2.26 8.36
N ARG A 43 10.21 2.01 7.54
CA ARG A 43 10.68 2.98 6.53
C ARG A 43 9.42 3.53 5.88
N ALA A 44 9.20 4.83 6.02
CA ALA A 44 8.11 5.48 5.32
C ALA A 44 8.30 5.06 3.87
N TRP A 45 7.30 4.37 3.31
CA TRP A 45 7.37 4.05 1.90
C TRP A 45 7.43 5.40 1.21
N PRO A 46 8.46 5.70 0.39
CA PRO A 46 8.55 7.01 -0.23
C PRO A 46 7.25 7.20 -1.02
N LEU A 47 6.45 8.15 -0.56
CA LEU A 47 5.38 8.72 -1.33
C LEU A 47 6.11 9.36 -2.51
N GLY A 48 6.01 8.76 -3.70
CA GLY A 48 6.45 9.47 -4.90
C GLY A 48 5.63 10.74 -5.02
N GLU A 49 6.22 11.79 -5.60
CA GLU A 49 5.47 13.02 -5.86
C GLU A 49 4.27 12.70 -6.79
N PRO A 50 3.11 13.35 -6.61
CA PRO A 50 1.92 13.09 -7.43
C PRO A 50 2.19 13.17 -8.93
N GLU A 51 3.06 14.09 -9.36
CA GLU A 51 3.46 14.32 -10.74
C GLU A 51 4.24 13.12 -11.30
N ASP A 52 5.20 12.59 -10.54
CA ASP A 52 5.99 11.42 -10.93
C ASP A 52 5.09 10.17 -11.07
N LEU A 53 4.12 10.02 -10.16
CA LEU A 53 3.15 8.94 -10.20
C LEU A 53 2.20 9.07 -11.40
N LEU A 54 1.77 10.28 -11.75
CA LEU A 54 0.99 10.54 -12.95
C LEU A 54 1.78 10.28 -14.24
N ALA A 55 3.06 10.62 -14.27
CA ALA A 55 3.94 10.30 -15.39
C ALA A 55 4.05 8.78 -15.56
N ALA A 56 4.32 8.05 -14.49
CA ALA A 56 4.36 6.58 -14.49
C ALA A 56 3.02 5.95 -14.91
N ALA A 57 1.90 6.54 -14.48
CA ALA A 57 0.56 6.12 -14.90
C ALA A 57 0.35 6.29 -16.42
N SER A 58 0.82 7.41 -16.96
CA SER A 58 0.71 7.76 -18.38
C SER A 58 1.57 6.83 -19.24
N ASP A 59 2.78 6.53 -18.80
CA ASP A 59 3.67 5.56 -19.46
C ASP A 59 3.09 4.14 -19.42
N ALA A 60 2.47 3.76 -18.31
CA ALA A 60 1.77 2.47 -18.22
C ALA A 60 0.58 2.38 -19.17
N LEU A 61 -0.21 3.45 -19.30
CA LEU A 61 -1.31 3.51 -20.25
C LEU A 61 -0.82 3.44 -21.70
N LYS A 62 0.25 4.18 -22.03
CA LYS A 62 0.89 4.12 -23.36
C LYS A 62 1.36 2.70 -23.68
N ALA A 63 2.01 2.03 -22.74
CA ALA A 63 2.43 0.64 -22.90
C ALA A 63 1.23 -0.31 -23.11
N ALA A 64 0.13 -0.13 -22.36
CA ALA A 64 -1.08 -0.91 -22.52
C ALA A 64 -1.68 -0.77 -23.94
N ARG A 65 -1.73 0.45 -24.48
CA ARG A 65 -2.19 0.70 -25.85
C ARG A 65 -1.34 -0.01 -26.90
N LEU A 66 -0.01 0.03 -26.75
CA LEU A 66 0.91 -0.67 -27.65
C LEU A 66 0.72 -2.18 -27.59
N LEU A 67 0.58 -2.75 -26.39
CA LEU A 67 0.34 -4.19 -26.21
C LEU A 67 -1.00 -4.61 -26.79
N MET A 68 -2.03 -3.78 -26.63
CA MET A 68 -3.34 -4.02 -27.23
C MET A 68 -3.28 -4.06 -28.75
N ALA A 69 -2.54 -3.12 -29.37
CA ALA A 69 -2.36 -3.06 -30.82
C ALA A 69 -1.56 -4.25 -31.38
N ASN A 70 -0.72 -4.89 -30.56
CA ASN A 70 0.07 -6.08 -30.92
C ASN A 70 -0.59 -7.38 -30.43
N GLU A 71 -1.89 -7.37 -30.11
CA GLU A 71 -2.66 -8.55 -29.69
C GLU A 71 -2.15 -9.26 -28.41
N CYS A 72 -1.30 -8.57 -27.64
CA CYS A 72 -0.79 -9.03 -26.33
C CYS A 72 -1.80 -8.67 -25.23
N HIS A 73 -2.98 -9.26 -25.28
CA HIS A 73 -4.12 -8.90 -24.43
C HIS A 73 -3.87 -9.06 -22.92
N PRO A 74 -3.27 -10.17 -22.42
CA PRO A 74 -3.02 -10.32 -20.99
C PRO A 74 -2.06 -9.25 -20.46
N ASP A 75 -0.98 -8.98 -21.19
CA ASP A 75 0.00 -7.97 -20.80
C ASP A 75 -0.59 -6.55 -20.86
N SER A 76 -1.47 -6.29 -21.85
CA SER A 76 -2.24 -5.04 -21.94
C SER A 76 -3.10 -4.83 -20.70
N VAL A 77 -3.84 -5.85 -20.25
CA VAL A 77 -4.62 -5.80 -18.99
C VAL A 77 -3.73 -5.50 -17.80
N SER A 78 -2.55 -6.14 -17.72
CA SER A 78 -1.61 -5.91 -16.62
C SER A 78 -1.14 -4.45 -16.59
N ARG A 79 -0.72 -3.91 -17.74
CA ARG A 79 -0.26 -2.52 -17.86
C ARG A 79 -1.37 -1.50 -17.62
N ALA A 80 -2.58 -1.74 -18.12
CA ALA A 80 -3.74 -0.89 -17.89
C ALA A 80 -4.13 -0.84 -16.39
N TYR A 81 -4.07 -1.98 -15.69
CA TYR A 81 -4.23 -2.01 -14.24
C TYR A 81 -3.15 -1.18 -13.51
N TYR A 82 -1.88 -1.31 -13.89
CA TYR A 82 -0.81 -0.52 -13.27
C TYR A 82 -0.99 0.98 -13.53
N ALA A 83 -1.51 1.36 -14.70
CA ALA A 83 -1.87 2.75 -14.98
C ALA A 83 -2.89 3.29 -13.95
N MET A 84 -3.99 2.55 -13.71
CA MET A 84 -4.98 2.91 -12.69
C MET A 84 -4.37 2.95 -11.29
N LEU A 85 -3.51 1.99 -10.93
CA LEU A 85 -2.87 1.92 -9.62
C LEU A 85 -1.98 3.15 -9.35
N TYR A 86 -1.17 3.55 -10.33
CA TYR A 86 -0.33 4.73 -10.20
C TYR A 86 -1.17 6.01 -10.13
N GLY A 87 -2.24 6.11 -10.94
CA GLY A 87 -3.20 7.21 -10.82
C GLY A 87 -3.86 7.29 -9.44
N ALA A 88 -4.33 6.17 -8.90
CA ALA A 88 -4.92 6.12 -7.57
C ALA A 88 -3.91 6.52 -6.48
N ARG A 89 -2.64 6.11 -6.62
CA ARG A 89 -1.56 6.53 -5.72
C ARG A 89 -1.24 8.01 -5.84
N ALA A 90 -1.27 8.59 -7.05
CA ALA A 90 -1.08 10.02 -7.25
C ALA A 90 -2.16 10.83 -6.53
N ALA A 91 -3.43 10.43 -6.70
CA ALA A 91 -4.55 11.04 -5.97
C ALA A 91 -4.41 10.91 -4.45
N LEU A 92 -4.01 9.75 -3.95
CA LEU A 92 -3.80 9.57 -2.51
C LEU A 92 -2.59 10.38 -1.99
N ALA A 93 -1.54 10.50 -2.80
CA ALA A 93 -0.34 11.26 -2.47
C ALA A 93 -0.60 12.77 -2.38
N SER A 94 -1.50 13.34 -3.20
CA SER A 94 -1.89 14.75 -3.08
C SER A 94 -2.52 15.09 -1.72
N ARG A 95 -3.08 14.07 -1.04
CA ARG A 95 -3.62 14.17 0.32
C ARG A 95 -2.68 13.66 1.41
N GLY A 96 -1.42 13.36 1.08
CA GLY A 96 -0.43 12.81 1.99
C GLY A 96 -0.73 11.38 2.48
N ILE A 97 -1.58 10.62 1.77
CA ILE A 97 -1.99 9.27 2.16
C ILE A 97 -1.09 8.23 1.49
N ALA A 98 -0.33 7.48 2.29
CA ALA A 98 0.54 6.41 1.81
C ALA A 98 -0.10 5.03 1.90
N THR A 99 -0.03 4.26 0.82
CA THR A 99 -0.54 2.88 0.76
C THR A 99 0.54 1.89 0.33
N LYS A 100 0.68 0.80 1.09
CA LYS A 100 1.71 -0.23 0.87
C LYS A 100 1.25 -1.36 -0.04
N THR A 101 -0.05 -1.67 -0.01
CA THR A 101 -0.62 -2.80 -0.73
C THR A 101 -1.54 -2.33 -1.84
N HIS A 102 -1.70 -3.16 -2.88
CA HIS A 102 -2.62 -2.90 -3.98
C HIS A 102 -4.07 -2.79 -3.49
N GLY A 103 -4.54 -3.77 -2.72
CA GLY A 103 -5.88 -3.74 -2.13
C GLY A 103 -6.10 -2.55 -1.19
N GLY A 104 -5.08 -2.17 -0.41
CA GLY A 104 -5.13 -0.97 0.42
C GLY A 104 -5.23 0.32 -0.40
N THR A 105 -4.61 0.36 -1.59
CA THR A 105 -4.74 1.51 -2.51
C THR A 105 -6.19 1.65 -2.96
N LEU A 106 -6.81 0.56 -3.41
CA LEU A 106 -8.22 0.54 -3.84
C LEU A 106 -9.17 0.98 -2.71
N GLN A 107 -9.00 0.43 -1.50
CA GLN A 107 -9.83 0.78 -0.36
C GLN A 107 -9.71 2.26 0.00
N ARG A 108 -8.49 2.76 0.17
CA ARG A 108 -8.25 4.17 0.54
C ARG A 108 -8.70 5.13 -0.54
N PHE A 109 -8.54 4.77 -1.81
CA PHE A 109 -9.06 5.56 -2.92
C PHE A 109 -10.59 5.67 -2.86
N GLY A 110 -11.28 4.55 -2.59
CA GLY A 110 -12.74 4.55 -2.39
C GLY A 110 -13.17 5.45 -1.23
N GLU A 111 -12.53 5.31 -0.08
CA GLU A 111 -12.80 6.12 1.11
C GLU A 111 -12.58 7.63 0.89
N ALA A 112 -11.48 7.99 0.22
CA ALA A 112 -11.08 9.39 0.06
C ALA A 112 -11.80 10.12 -1.09
N PHE A 113 -12.21 9.41 -2.14
CA PHE A 113 -12.69 10.04 -3.39
C PHE A 113 -14.05 9.56 -3.87
N VAL A 114 -14.42 8.31 -3.60
CA VAL A 114 -15.72 7.77 -4.08
C VAL A 114 -16.83 8.04 -3.09
N ILE A 115 -16.62 7.77 -1.79
CA ILE A 115 -17.62 8.04 -0.74
C ILE A 115 -18.00 9.53 -0.72
N PRO A 116 -17.07 10.50 -0.85
CA PRO A 116 -17.42 11.91 -0.92
C PRO A 116 -18.03 12.36 -2.26
N GLY A 117 -18.16 11.46 -3.25
CA GLY A 117 -18.73 11.78 -4.57
C GLY A 117 -17.81 12.56 -5.50
N LEU A 118 -16.50 12.59 -5.24
CA LEU A 118 -15.52 13.29 -6.09
C LEU A 118 -15.17 12.48 -7.36
N VAL A 119 -15.24 11.15 -7.25
CA VAL A 119 -15.01 10.21 -8.34
C VAL A 119 -16.20 9.26 -8.43
N PRO A 120 -16.75 8.99 -9.63
CA PRO A 120 -17.85 8.04 -9.82
C PRO A 120 -17.53 6.64 -9.28
N GLU A 121 -18.52 5.98 -8.67
CA GLU A 121 -18.37 4.63 -8.08
C GLU A 121 -17.98 3.58 -9.13
N GLU A 122 -18.43 3.76 -10.37
CA GLU A 122 -18.13 2.90 -11.50
C GLU A 122 -16.62 2.79 -11.75
N LEU A 123 -15.85 3.87 -11.52
CA LEU A 123 -14.41 3.87 -11.72
C LEU A 123 -13.68 3.05 -10.64
N ALA A 124 -14.16 3.05 -9.40
CA ALA A 124 -13.61 2.18 -8.36
C ALA A 124 -13.96 0.71 -8.60
N LYS A 125 -15.19 0.42 -9.08
CA LYS A 125 -15.58 -0.92 -9.53
C LYS A 125 -14.69 -1.40 -10.68
N ALA A 126 -14.44 -0.54 -11.66
CA ALA A 126 -13.56 -0.83 -12.78
C ALA A 126 -12.13 -1.09 -12.32
N PHE A 127 -11.60 -0.30 -11.38
CA PHE A 127 -10.28 -0.53 -10.82
C PHE A 127 -10.18 -1.87 -10.07
N GLY A 128 -11.20 -2.23 -9.29
CA GLY A 128 -11.29 -3.55 -8.65
C GLY A 128 -11.34 -4.70 -9.67
N LYS A 129 -12.13 -4.55 -10.74
CA LYS A 129 -12.20 -5.54 -11.84
C LYS A 129 -10.86 -5.68 -12.55
N ALA A 130 -10.17 -4.59 -12.85
CA ALA A 130 -8.84 -4.59 -13.46
C ALA A 130 -7.82 -5.32 -12.57
N MET A 131 -7.86 -5.11 -11.25
CA MET A 131 -7.00 -5.81 -10.30
C MET A 131 -7.22 -7.34 -10.35
N PHE A 132 -8.47 -7.78 -10.40
CA PHE A 132 -8.81 -9.20 -10.54
C PHE A 132 -8.34 -9.79 -11.87
N LEU A 133 -8.61 -9.10 -12.99
CA LEU A 133 -8.20 -9.56 -14.32
C LEU A 133 -6.68 -9.59 -14.47
N ARG A 134 -5.95 -8.64 -13.88
CA ARG A 134 -4.48 -8.64 -13.84
C ARG A 134 -3.92 -9.81 -13.04
N GLN A 135 -4.59 -10.25 -11.97
CA GLN A 135 -4.18 -11.48 -11.27
C GLN A 135 -4.25 -12.69 -12.20
N ARG A 136 -5.29 -12.78 -13.02
CA ARG A 136 -5.43 -13.84 -14.02
C ARG A 136 -4.42 -13.71 -15.17
N ALA A 137 -4.17 -12.49 -15.66
CA ALA A 137 -3.19 -12.26 -16.72
C ALA A 137 -1.79 -12.74 -16.33
N ASP A 138 -1.32 -12.32 -15.15
CA ASP A 138 0.07 -12.53 -14.74
C ASP A 138 0.32 -13.93 -14.14
N TYR A 139 -0.68 -14.53 -13.49
CA TYR A 139 -0.49 -15.77 -12.73
C TYR A 139 -1.31 -16.97 -13.20
N ALA A 140 -2.36 -16.77 -14.03
CA ALA A 140 -3.11 -17.91 -14.52
C ALA A 140 -2.36 -18.62 -15.65
N ALA A 141 -2.17 -19.93 -15.48
CA ALA A 141 -1.59 -20.80 -16.50
C ALA A 141 -2.58 -21.15 -17.63
N THR A 142 -3.90 -21.12 -17.35
CA THR A 142 -4.92 -21.70 -18.24
C THR A 142 -5.94 -20.69 -18.74
N VAL A 143 -6.53 -19.85 -17.88
CA VAL A 143 -7.63 -18.95 -18.28
C VAL A 143 -7.21 -17.48 -18.19
N ARG A 144 -6.64 -16.99 -19.29
CA ARG A 144 -6.15 -15.61 -19.42
C ARG A 144 -7.21 -14.67 -20.00
N PRO A 145 -7.11 -13.35 -19.75
CA PRO A 145 -8.01 -12.37 -20.34
C PRO A 145 -7.92 -12.37 -21.87
N GLY A 146 -9.07 -12.31 -22.53
CA GLY A 146 -9.18 -12.21 -23.99
C GLY A 146 -9.15 -10.75 -24.47
N LYS A 147 -9.38 -10.57 -25.77
CA LYS A 147 -9.46 -9.26 -26.42
C LYS A 147 -10.49 -8.34 -25.76
N ASP A 148 -11.71 -8.82 -25.56
CA ASP A 148 -12.82 -8.02 -25.01
C ASP A 148 -12.55 -7.54 -23.57
N ASP A 149 -11.92 -8.40 -22.77
CA ASP A 149 -11.47 -8.05 -21.42
C ASP A 149 -10.42 -6.93 -21.48
N ALA A 150 -9.43 -7.09 -22.36
CA ALA A 150 -8.35 -6.12 -22.52
C ALA A 150 -8.85 -4.76 -23.03
N GLU A 151 -9.74 -4.74 -24.02
CA GLU A 151 -10.34 -3.50 -24.51
C GLU A 151 -11.17 -2.81 -23.43
N THR A 152 -11.94 -3.58 -22.65
CA THR A 152 -12.73 -3.03 -21.55
C THR A 152 -11.85 -2.41 -20.48
N VAL A 153 -10.83 -3.14 -20.01
CA VAL A 153 -9.91 -2.65 -18.99
C VAL A 153 -9.11 -1.45 -19.48
N LEU A 154 -8.72 -1.42 -20.77
CA LEU A 154 -8.00 -0.29 -21.34
C LEU A 154 -8.88 0.97 -21.37
N ARG A 155 -10.12 0.88 -21.87
CA ARG A 155 -11.06 2.01 -21.85
C ARG A 155 -11.35 2.50 -20.43
N ASP A 156 -11.52 1.57 -19.50
CA ASP A 156 -11.73 1.92 -18.10
C ASP A 156 -10.49 2.63 -17.52
N ALA A 157 -9.27 2.22 -17.89
CA ALA A 157 -8.04 2.84 -17.43
C ALA A 157 -7.87 4.26 -17.96
N GLU A 158 -8.27 4.50 -19.21
CA GLU A 158 -8.30 5.84 -19.81
C GLU A 158 -9.24 6.76 -19.03
N ARG A 159 -10.50 6.34 -18.85
CA ARG A 159 -11.50 7.09 -18.09
C ARG A 159 -11.08 7.33 -16.65
N PHE A 160 -10.45 6.35 -16.02
CA PHE A 160 -9.95 6.46 -14.65
C PHE A 160 -8.87 7.53 -14.54
N LEU A 161 -7.89 7.53 -15.46
CA LEU A 161 -6.81 8.52 -15.43
C LEU A 161 -7.28 9.93 -15.79
N GLU A 162 -8.25 10.07 -16.68
CA GLU A 162 -8.90 11.35 -16.94
C GLU A 162 -9.57 11.91 -15.67
N ALA A 163 -10.33 11.07 -14.96
CA ALA A 163 -10.96 11.47 -13.70
C ALA A 163 -9.94 11.88 -12.63
N VAL A 164 -8.85 11.12 -12.49
CA VAL A 164 -7.77 11.46 -11.54
C VAL A 164 -7.08 12.77 -11.92
N ARG A 165 -6.80 13.01 -13.21
CA ARG A 165 -6.21 14.29 -13.66
C ARG A 165 -7.14 15.46 -13.38
N ALA A 166 -8.43 15.31 -13.65
CA ALA A 166 -9.44 16.33 -13.37
C ALA A 166 -9.66 16.57 -11.86
N LEU A 167 -9.40 15.56 -11.04
CA LEU A 167 -9.41 15.64 -9.58
C LEU A 167 -8.18 16.35 -9.03
N LEU A 168 -7.00 16.16 -9.64
CA LEU A 168 -5.78 16.83 -9.20
C LEU A 168 -5.69 18.28 -9.71
N ALA A 169 -6.30 18.59 -10.85
CA ALA A 169 -6.34 19.97 -11.38
C ALA A 169 -7.24 20.93 -10.58
N ARG A 170 -8.03 20.42 -9.63
CA ARG A 170 -8.96 21.20 -8.79
C ARG A 170 -8.48 21.33 -7.34
N GLU A 171 -7.39 20.63 -6.98
CA GLU A 171 -6.71 20.74 -5.68
C GLU A 171 -5.59 21.78 -5.80
#